data_AF-A0A6J5ARS7-F1
#
_entry.id   AF-A0A6J5ARS7-F1
#
_cell.length_a   1.000
_cell.length_b   1.000
_cell.length_c   1.000
_cell.angle_alpha   90.00
_cell.angle_beta   90.00
_cell.angle_gamma   90.00
#
_symmetry.space_group_name_H-M   'P 1'
#
loop_
_entity.id
_entity.type
_entity.pdbx_description
1 polymer ?
#
loop_
_entity_poly.entity_id
_entity_poly.type
_entity_poly.pdbx_seq_one_letter_code
_entity_poly.pdbx_strand_id
1 'polypeptide(L)'
;MNQLISDATRRSRVPLNVIGFRPAGRSDGLTKEGKLTLDVNGAVQQYTLAARGRIRSRAEVSVLVAKNRTATFPVLLATAYLTLALAEECVERDLQFIDLAGSLYVHAPGQYILVTGRPANSEIRRLTRQVRECNGP
;
A
#
# COMPACT_ATOMS: atom_id res chain seq x y z
N MET A 1 11.04 -3.03 -0.02
CA MET A 1 10.12 -1.94 0.37
C MET A 1 10.30 -0.73 -0.55
N ASN A 2 11.48 -0.13 -0.59
CA ASN A 2 11.74 1.05 -1.45
C ASN A 2 11.48 0.78 -2.94
N GLN A 3 11.79 -0.42 -3.43
CA GLN A 3 11.53 -0.81 -4.82
C GLN A 3 10.02 -0.91 -5.13
N LEU A 4 9.23 -1.50 -4.22
CA LEU A 4 7.77 -1.60 -4.35
C LEU A 4 7.11 -0.23 -4.47
N ILE A 5 7.54 0.72 -3.63
CA ILE A 5 6.99 2.08 -3.63
C ILE A 5 7.47 2.84 -4.87
N SER A 6 8.74 2.71 -5.25
CA SER A 6 9.30 3.33 -6.46
C SER A 6 8.61 2.82 -7.74
N ASP A 7 8.25 1.55 -7.81
CA ASP A 7 7.59 0.97 -8.98
C ASP A 7 6.14 1.46 -9.09
N ALA A 8 5.45 1.63 -7.95
CA ALA A 8 4.09 2.19 -7.90
C ALA A 8 4.04 3.67 -8.29
N THR A 9 5.05 4.48 -7.92
CA THR A 9 5.06 5.92 -8.23
C THR A 9 5.50 6.25 -9.66
N ARG A 10 6.26 5.36 -10.33
CA ARG A 10 6.88 5.63 -11.65
C ARG A 10 5.92 5.87 -12.81
N ARG A 11 4.64 5.51 -12.67
CA ARG A 11 3.64 5.52 -13.77
C ARG A 11 2.52 6.55 -13.59
N SER A 12 2.55 7.35 -12.54
CA SER A 12 1.53 8.37 -12.29
C SER A 12 1.83 9.68 -13.03
N ARG A 13 0.80 10.32 -13.60
CA ARG A 13 0.87 11.70 -14.10
C ARG A 13 0.75 12.75 -12.98
N VAL A 14 0.31 12.33 -11.80
CA VAL A 14 0.33 13.14 -10.58
C VAL A 14 1.68 12.93 -9.89
N PRO A 15 2.44 13.99 -9.57
CA PRO A 15 3.70 13.86 -8.86
C PRO A 15 3.45 13.24 -7.48
N LEU A 16 3.98 12.04 -7.28
CA LEU A 16 3.90 11.26 -6.05
C LEU A 16 5.32 11.02 -5.54
N ASN A 17 5.70 11.74 -4.48
CA ASN A 17 7.03 11.62 -3.91
C ASN A 17 7.00 10.98 -2.52
N VAL A 18 7.93 10.07 -2.28
CA VAL A 18 8.23 9.57 -0.94
C VAL A 18 9.26 10.50 -0.31
N ILE A 19 8.87 11.25 0.70
CA ILE A 19 9.78 12.20 1.37
C ILE A 19 10.52 11.54 2.54
N GLY A 20 9.93 10.51 3.15
CA GLY A 20 10.57 9.83 4.27
C GLY A 20 9.95 8.47 4.56
N PHE A 21 10.79 7.50 4.92
CA PHE A 21 10.38 6.18 5.37
C PHE A 21 11.18 5.79 6.62
N ARG A 22 10.48 5.43 7.71
CA ARG A 22 11.09 4.90 8.93
C ARG A 22 10.42 3.57 9.32
N PRO A 23 11.12 2.43 9.25
CA PRO A 23 10.56 1.16 9.69
C PRO A 23 10.37 1.15 11.21
N ALA A 24 9.31 0.51 11.68
CA ALA A 24 9.07 0.28 13.11
C ALA A 24 9.83 -0.98 13.55
N GLY A 25 11.06 -0.82 14.06
CA GLY A 25 11.83 -1.89 14.71
C GLY A 25 12.17 -3.11 13.84
N ARG A 26 12.75 -4.15 14.48
CA ARG A 26 13.07 -5.43 13.84
C ARG A 26 11.79 -6.25 13.78
N SER A 27 11.17 -6.33 12.60
CA SER A 27 9.95 -7.09 12.38
C SER A 27 10.26 -8.55 12.03
N ASP A 28 9.50 -9.43 12.62
CA ASP A 28 9.37 -10.85 12.37
C ASP A 28 8.56 -11.10 11.08
N GLY A 29 9.28 -11.40 9.99
CA GLY A 29 8.70 -11.89 8.73
C GLY A 29 7.89 -10.90 7.88
N LEU A 30 6.99 -11.45 7.04
CA LEU A 30 6.22 -10.90 5.90
C LEU A 30 5.36 -9.64 6.15
N THR A 31 5.37 -9.14 7.37
CA THR A 31 4.54 -8.05 7.88
C THR A 31 5.47 -6.96 8.39
N LYS A 32 5.44 -5.78 7.76
CA LYS A 32 6.26 -4.66 8.20
C LYS A 32 5.40 -3.44 8.47
N GLU A 33 5.75 -2.73 9.52
CA GLU A 33 5.13 -1.46 9.86
C GLU A 33 6.16 -0.33 9.78
N GLY A 34 5.71 0.88 9.53
CA GLY A 34 6.58 2.04 9.48
C GLY A 34 5.82 3.34 9.38
N LYS A 35 6.56 4.44 9.37
CA LYS A 35 6.04 5.77 9.03
C LYS A 35 6.45 6.12 7.61
N LEU A 36 5.51 6.62 6.83
CA LEU A 36 5.72 7.07 5.46
C LEU A 36 5.19 8.50 5.33
N THR A 37 5.90 9.36 4.60
CA THR A 37 5.41 10.69 4.24
C THR A 37 5.30 10.78 2.72
N LEU A 38 4.10 11.10 2.24
CA LEU A 38 3.83 11.32 0.83
C LEU A 38 3.61 12.80 0.55
N ASP A 39 4.22 13.28 -0.53
CA ASP A 39 3.83 14.52 -1.20
C ASP A 39 3.00 14.17 -2.43
N VAL A 40 1.79 14.72 -2.47
CA VAL A 40 0.89 14.63 -3.61
C VAL A 40 0.55 16.05 -4.04
N ASN A 41 1.16 16.49 -5.14
CA ASN A 41 0.91 17.82 -5.70
C ASN A 41 1.07 18.98 -4.68
N GLY A 42 2.09 18.91 -3.82
CA GLY A 42 2.39 19.92 -2.80
C GLY A 42 1.64 19.73 -1.47
N ALA A 43 0.66 18.83 -1.41
CA ALA A 43 0.07 18.43 -0.15
C ALA A 43 0.94 17.34 0.48
N VAL A 44 1.39 17.55 1.72
CA VAL A 44 2.25 16.59 2.43
C VAL A 44 1.45 15.89 3.53
N GLN A 45 1.40 14.56 3.50
CA GLN A 45 0.64 13.75 4.45
C GLN A 45 1.50 12.62 5.04
N GLN A 46 1.41 12.44 6.36
CA GLN A 46 2.02 11.32 7.07
C GLN A 46 1.06 10.13 7.16
N TYR A 47 1.63 8.94 7.06
CA TYR A 47 0.93 7.65 7.06
C TYR A 47 1.60 6.66 8.01
N THR A 48 0.77 5.81 8.61
CA THR A 48 1.21 4.53 9.17
C THR A 48 1.26 3.51 8.05
N LEU A 49 2.45 3.13 7.61
CA LEU A 49 2.60 2.10 6.57
C LEU A 49 2.32 0.71 7.15
N ALA A 50 1.40 -0.02 6.53
CA ALA A 50 1.17 -1.44 6.77
C ALA A 50 1.57 -2.23 5.51
N ALA A 51 2.81 -2.71 5.48
CA ALA A 51 3.26 -3.56 4.38
C ALA A 51 2.85 -5.01 4.62
N ARG A 52 2.23 -5.63 3.62
CA ARG A 52 1.81 -7.03 3.62
C ARG A 52 2.24 -7.67 2.32
N GLY A 53 2.93 -8.82 2.37
CA GLY A 53 3.30 -9.53 1.16
C GLY A 53 2.08 -9.99 0.33
N ARG A 54 0.95 -10.27 1.00
CA ARG A 54 -0.33 -10.60 0.39
C ARG A 54 -1.47 -10.30 1.35
N ILE A 55 -2.60 -9.83 0.83
CA ILE A 55 -3.90 -9.84 1.52
C ILE A 55 -4.74 -10.96 0.91
N ARG A 56 -5.24 -11.90 1.73
CA ARG A 56 -6.01 -13.06 1.21
C ARG A 56 -7.52 -12.95 1.44
N SER A 57 -7.97 -12.07 2.33
CA SER A 57 -9.36 -12.06 2.78
C SER A 57 -9.85 -10.68 3.21
N ARG A 58 -11.17 -10.51 3.23
CA ARG A 58 -11.85 -9.34 3.82
C ARG A 58 -11.62 -9.23 5.33
N ALA A 59 -11.35 -10.35 6.01
CA ALA A 59 -11.02 -10.34 7.43
C ALA A 59 -9.68 -9.63 7.68
N GLU A 60 -8.66 -9.89 6.84
CA GLU A 60 -7.38 -9.17 6.91
C GLU A 60 -7.54 -7.67 6.63
N VAL A 61 -8.39 -7.30 5.65
CA VAL A 61 -8.76 -5.89 5.41
C VAL A 61 -9.42 -5.29 6.65
N SER A 62 -10.36 -6.01 7.28
CA SER A 62 -11.07 -5.53 8.47
C SER A 62 -10.14 -5.26 9.66
N VAL A 63 -9.08 -6.08 9.84
CA VAL A 63 -8.05 -5.83 10.86
C VAL A 63 -7.32 -4.51 10.59
N LEU A 64 -6.95 -4.25 9.33
CA LEU A 64 -6.29 -2.99 8.95
C LEU A 64 -7.22 -1.78 9.07
N VAL A 65 -8.50 -1.94 8.76
CA VAL A 65 -9.52 -0.89 8.96
C VAL A 65 -9.70 -0.57 10.45
N ALA A 66 -9.77 -1.59 11.31
CA ALA A 66 -9.84 -1.40 12.76
C ALA A 66 -8.62 -0.65 13.28
N LYS A 67 -7.43 -0.98 12.77
CA LYS A 67 -6.20 -0.24 13.06
C LYS A 67 -6.24 1.21 12.54
N ASN A 68 -6.75 1.43 11.33
CA ASN A 68 -6.86 2.77 10.73
C ASN A 68 -7.67 3.72 11.63
N ARG A 69 -8.74 3.21 12.25
CA ARG A 69 -9.63 3.99 13.14
C ARG A 69 -8.97 4.46 14.44
N THR A 70 -7.93 3.75 14.91
CA THR A 70 -7.25 4.07 16.17
C THR A 70 -5.86 4.65 15.97
N ALA A 71 -5.36 4.70 14.74
CA ALA A 71 -4.03 5.21 14.42
C ALA A 71 -3.98 6.74 14.46
N THR A 72 -2.85 7.29 14.92
CA THR A 72 -2.57 8.73 14.88
C THR A 72 -2.50 9.29 13.44
N PHE A 73 -2.09 8.45 12.49
CA PHE A 73 -2.00 8.78 11.07
C PHE A 73 -2.72 7.73 10.25
N PRO A 74 -3.36 8.10 9.10
CA PRO A 74 -4.02 7.14 8.22
C PRO A 74 -3.13 5.96 7.88
N VAL A 75 -3.71 4.77 7.85
CA VAL A 75 -3.01 3.55 7.44
C VAL A 75 -2.95 3.50 5.93
N LEU A 76 -1.73 3.38 5.39
CA LEU A 76 -1.50 3.05 3.99
C LEU A 76 -1.08 1.58 3.88
N LEU A 77 -1.94 0.76 3.27
CA LEU A 77 -1.62 -0.62 2.93
C LEU A 77 -0.70 -0.66 1.70
N ALA A 78 0.50 -1.21 1.84
CA ALA A 78 1.35 -1.55 0.70
C ALA A 78 1.38 -3.07 0.52
N THR A 79 0.95 -3.55 -0.65
CA THR A 79 0.88 -4.99 -0.94
C THR A 79 1.34 -5.30 -2.35
N ALA A 80 1.69 -6.56 -2.62
CA ALA A 80 2.11 -6.96 -3.95
C ALA A 80 0.97 -6.83 -4.98
N TYR A 81 -0.24 -7.22 -4.60
CA TYR A 81 -1.42 -7.17 -5.47
C TYR A 81 -2.70 -7.21 -4.65
N LEU A 82 -3.68 -6.36 -4.99
CA LEU A 82 -5.06 -6.53 -4.57
C LEU A 82 -5.90 -7.02 -5.75
N THR A 83 -6.78 -7.99 -5.47
CA THR A 83 -7.86 -8.28 -6.41
C THR A 83 -8.82 -7.09 -6.45
N LEU A 84 -9.56 -6.94 -7.55
CA LEU A 84 -10.58 -5.88 -7.67
C LEU A 84 -11.54 -5.88 -6.46
N ALA A 85 -12.07 -7.04 -6.09
CA ALA A 85 -12.99 -7.16 -4.95
C ALA A 85 -12.39 -6.76 -3.59
N LEU A 86 -11.07 -6.92 -3.38
CA LEU A 86 -10.41 -6.47 -2.15
C LEU A 86 -10.05 -4.97 -2.23
N ALA A 87 -9.73 -4.46 -3.41
CA ALA A 87 -9.51 -3.04 -3.63
C ALA A 87 -10.82 -2.25 -3.40
N GLU A 88 -11.94 -2.74 -3.93
CA GLU A 88 -13.28 -2.18 -3.69
C GLU A 88 -13.63 -2.15 -2.20
N GLU A 89 -13.43 -3.27 -1.48
CA GLU A 89 -13.62 -3.30 -0.02
C GLU A 89 -12.72 -2.28 0.70
N CYS A 90 -11.49 -2.08 0.25
CA CYS A 90 -10.62 -1.06 0.84
C CYS A 90 -11.18 0.35 0.61
N VAL A 91 -11.65 0.67 -0.60
CA VAL A 91 -12.25 1.98 -0.91
C VAL A 91 -13.53 2.21 -0.09
N GLU A 92 -14.44 1.24 -0.05
CA GLU A 92 -15.70 1.33 0.71
C GLU A 92 -15.46 1.57 2.21
N ARG A 93 -14.34 1.08 2.74
CA ARG A 93 -13.99 1.13 4.16
C ARG A 93 -12.99 2.23 4.49
N ASP A 94 -12.68 3.10 3.53
CA ASP A 94 -11.70 4.19 3.63
C ASP A 94 -10.31 3.70 4.11
N LEU A 95 -9.89 2.52 3.63
CA LEU A 95 -8.55 2.00 3.82
C LEU A 95 -7.69 2.34 2.59
N GLN A 96 -6.72 3.23 2.77
CA GLN A 96 -5.84 3.66 1.70
C GLN A 96 -4.84 2.56 1.32
N PHE A 97 -4.52 2.44 0.03
CA PHE A 97 -3.62 1.37 -0.45
C PHE A 97 -2.81 1.75 -1.69
N ILE A 98 -1.71 1.01 -1.87
CA ILE A 98 -0.92 0.92 -3.10
C ILE A 98 -0.55 -0.53 -3.40
N ASP A 99 -0.56 -0.90 -4.68
CA ASP A 99 -0.04 -2.19 -5.14
C ASP A 99 0.88 -2.09 -6.37
N LEU A 100 1.53 -3.21 -6.72
CA LEU A 100 2.44 -3.27 -7.87
C LEU A 100 1.71 -3.34 -9.22
N ALA A 101 0.40 -3.59 -9.23
CA ALA A 101 -0.40 -3.48 -10.44
C ALA A 101 -0.72 -2.02 -10.80
N GLY A 102 -0.38 -1.08 -9.92
CA GLY A 102 -0.67 0.34 -10.05
C GLY A 102 -2.05 0.72 -9.53
N SER A 103 -2.71 -0.15 -8.77
CA SER A 103 -3.92 0.20 -8.04
C SER A 103 -3.54 1.08 -6.86
N LEU A 104 -4.21 2.22 -6.72
CA LEU A 104 -3.91 3.22 -5.70
C LEU A 104 -5.21 3.85 -5.24
N TYR A 105 -5.37 3.95 -3.92
CA TYR A 105 -6.37 4.79 -3.30
C TYR A 105 -5.72 5.63 -2.20
N VAL A 106 -5.71 6.94 -2.39
CA VAL A 106 -5.26 7.93 -1.41
C VAL A 106 -6.36 8.96 -1.22
N HIS A 107 -6.68 9.20 0.05
CA HIS A 107 -7.76 10.07 0.47
C HIS A 107 -7.33 10.84 1.72
N ALA A 108 -6.96 12.10 1.52
CA ALA A 108 -6.62 13.06 2.55
C ALA A 108 -7.10 14.46 2.13
N PRO A 109 -7.17 15.45 3.04
CA PRO A 109 -7.51 16.82 2.67
C PRO A 109 -6.62 17.33 1.53
N GLY A 110 -7.24 17.73 0.40
CA GLY A 110 -6.53 18.17 -0.80
C GLY A 110 -5.88 17.05 -1.63
N GLN A 111 -6.06 15.78 -1.26
CA GLN A 111 -5.54 14.60 -1.95
C GLN A 111 -6.65 13.57 -2.14
N TYR A 112 -7.24 13.53 -3.33
CA TYR A 112 -8.14 12.43 -3.70
C TYR A 112 -7.64 11.78 -4.98
N ILE A 113 -7.15 10.55 -4.86
CA ILE A 113 -6.66 9.77 -5.99
C ILE A 113 -7.21 8.36 -5.87
N LEU A 114 -7.97 7.95 -6.89
CA LEU A 114 -8.35 6.56 -7.11
C LEU A 114 -7.87 6.15 -8.50
N VAL A 115 -7.00 5.15 -8.54
CA VAL A 115 -6.47 4.56 -9.77
C VAL A 115 -6.73 3.06 -9.74
N THR A 116 -7.39 2.56 -10.78
CA THR A 116 -7.52 1.13 -11.02
C THR A 116 -6.30 0.65 -11.79
N GLY A 117 -5.54 -0.26 -11.17
CA GLY A 117 -4.35 -0.84 -11.77
C GLY A 117 -4.65 -1.82 -12.90
N ARG A 118 -3.60 -2.48 -13.39
CA ARG A 118 -3.72 -3.50 -14.44
C ARG A 118 -4.17 -4.85 -13.86
N PRO A 119 -4.81 -5.72 -14.66
CA PRO A 119 -5.00 -7.11 -14.28
C PRO A 119 -3.66 -7.79 -13.94
N ALA A 120 -3.67 -8.79 -13.04
CA ALA A 120 -2.46 -9.52 -12.66
C ALA A 120 -1.82 -10.26 -13.85
N ASN A 121 -0.77 -9.66 -14.42
CA ASN A 121 0.03 -10.21 -15.51
C ASN A 121 1.20 -11.07 -14.98
N SER A 122 1.98 -11.67 -15.88
CA SER A 122 3.11 -12.55 -15.53
C SER A 122 4.18 -11.83 -14.69
N GLU A 123 4.44 -10.56 -14.96
CA GLU A 123 5.37 -9.71 -14.22
C GLU A 123 4.91 -9.48 -12.78
N ILE A 124 3.65 -9.05 -12.57
CA ILE A 124 3.05 -8.87 -11.24
C ILE A 124 3.04 -10.19 -10.48
N ARG A 125 2.73 -11.31 -11.15
CA ARG A 125 2.78 -12.66 -10.55
C ARG A 125 4.20 -13.07 -10.17
N ARG A 126 5.22 -12.66 -10.94
CA ARG A 126 6.64 -12.87 -10.61
C ARG A 126 7.04 -12.04 -9.41
N LEU A 127 6.72 -10.75 -9.41
CA LEU A 127 7.02 -9.85 -8.27
C LEU A 127 6.30 -10.31 -7.00
N THR A 128 5.04 -10.73 -7.11
CA THR A 128 4.29 -11.33 -5.99
C THR A 128 4.94 -12.63 -5.49
N ARG A 129 5.55 -13.43 -6.37
CA ARG A 129 6.33 -14.61 -6.00
C ARG A 129 7.68 -14.26 -5.39
N GLN A 130 8.39 -13.25 -5.89
CA GLN A 130 9.66 -12.79 -5.29
C GLN A 130 9.43 -12.18 -3.91
N VAL A 131 8.33 -11.45 -3.74
CA VAL A 131 7.82 -10.99 -2.43
C VAL A 131 7.33 -12.16 -1.57
N ARG A 132 7.35 -13.41 -2.04
CA ARG A 132 7.26 -14.64 -1.24
C ARG A 132 8.62 -15.35 -1.06
N GLU A 133 9.45 -15.44 -2.09
CA GLU A 133 10.73 -16.16 -2.07
C GLU A 133 11.81 -15.47 -1.24
N CYS A 134 11.82 -14.13 -1.16
CA CYS A 134 12.62 -13.40 -0.17
C CYS A 134 12.23 -13.68 1.30
N ASN A 135 11.33 -14.64 1.54
CA ASN A 135 10.69 -14.92 2.83
C ASN A 135 10.76 -16.41 3.23
N GLY A 136 11.61 -17.22 2.58
CA GLY A 136 11.79 -18.65 2.92
C GLY A 136 10.54 -19.52 2.67
N PRO A 137 10.68 -20.86 2.70
CA PRO A 137 9.54 -21.78 2.65
C PRO A 137 8.61 -21.61 3.87
#